data_AF-A0A165L0L4-F1
#
_entry.id   AF-A0A165L0L4-F1
#
_cell.length_a   1.000
_cell.length_b   1.000
_cell.length_c   1.000
_cell.angle_alpha   90.00
_cell.angle_beta   90.00
_cell.angle_gamma   90.00
#
_symmetry.space_group_name_H-M   'P 1'
#
loop_
_entity.id
_entity.type
_entity.pdbx_description
1 polymer ?
#
loop_
_entity_poly.entity_id
_entity_poly.type
_entity_poly.pdbx_seq_one_letter_code
_entity_poly.pdbx_strand_id
1 'polypeptide(L)'
;PYLRRRRVLTDDIFNAGVDLYSSPTISDKVPIKRLVLRNLTAKEYVRGAELAQDQVCMPDMWPAYWNVGELLPLRVCWSSDDSAGLPEEYEGNITRGPWAGHRFDIVLEEDLPCDGEGSVLPGWTDVSDDVLDDACNLFSALYPKS
;
A
#
# COMPACT_ATOMS: atom_id res chain seq x y z
N PRO A 1 -21.25 -20.41 -20.77
CA PRO A 1 -21.64 -18.98 -20.73
C PRO A 1 -22.16 -18.60 -19.33
N TYR A 2 -21.25 -18.21 -18.44
CA TYR A 2 -21.59 -17.76 -17.08
C TYR A 2 -21.37 -16.25 -16.99
N LEU A 3 -22.48 -15.51 -17.03
CA LEU A 3 -22.49 -14.08 -16.74
C LEU A 3 -22.35 -13.90 -15.21
N ARG A 4 -21.14 -13.62 -14.72
CA ARG A 4 -20.96 -13.01 -13.40
C ARG A 4 -21.51 -11.58 -13.49
N ARG A 5 -22.67 -11.33 -12.88
CA ARG A 5 -23.17 -9.96 -12.63
C ARG A 5 -22.10 -9.19 -11.84
N ARG A 6 -21.37 -8.29 -12.52
CA ARG A 6 -20.66 -7.22 -11.82
C ARG A 6 -21.73 -6.36 -11.15
N ARG A 7 -21.61 -6.16 -9.84
CA ARG A 7 -22.34 -5.11 -9.15
C ARG A 7 -21.71 -3.80 -9.63
N VAL A 8 -22.36 -3.14 -10.58
CA VAL A 8 -22.01 -1.78 -10.98
C VAL A 8 -22.41 -0.90 -9.80
N LEU A 9 -21.43 -0.32 -9.11
CA LEU A 9 -21.69 0.80 -8.21
C LEU A 9 -22.06 1.97 -9.11
N THR A 10 -23.34 2.28 -9.12
CA THR A 10 -23.92 3.40 -9.85
C THR A 10 -23.49 4.70 -9.19
N ASP A 11 -22.93 5.55 -10.05
CA ASP A 11 -22.96 7.01 -10.04
C ASP A 11 -22.11 7.74 -8.97
N ASP A 12 -21.23 8.60 -9.49
CA ASP A 12 -20.64 9.78 -8.82
C ASP A 12 -19.45 9.63 -7.85
N ILE A 13 -18.52 8.71 -8.08
CA ILE A 13 -17.21 8.72 -7.36
C ILE A 13 -16.42 10.03 -7.59
N PHE A 14 -16.60 10.68 -8.74
CA PHE A 14 -15.88 11.92 -9.06
C PHE A 14 -16.58 13.21 -8.60
N ASN A 15 -17.87 13.16 -8.21
CA ASN A 15 -18.66 14.35 -7.84
C ASN A 15 -19.07 14.38 -6.36
N ALA A 16 -19.19 13.24 -5.71
CA ALA A 16 -19.34 13.18 -4.27
C ALA A 16 -17.94 13.38 -3.69
N GLY A 17 -17.62 14.60 -3.23
CA GLY A 17 -16.42 14.86 -2.46
C GLY A 17 -16.30 13.77 -1.40
N VAL A 18 -15.34 12.87 -1.57
CA VAL A 18 -15.09 11.80 -0.63
C VAL A 18 -14.69 12.51 0.65
N ASP A 19 -15.56 12.51 1.65
CA ASP A 19 -15.15 12.87 3.00
C ASP A 19 -14.19 11.78 3.46
N LEU A 20 -12.91 12.00 3.14
CA LEU A 20 -11.80 11.08 3.42
C LEU A 20 -11.71 10.74 4.90
N TYR A 21 -12.35 11.53 5.78
CA TYR A 21 -12.36 11.33 7.24
C TYR A 21 -13.58 10.59 7.79
N SER A 22 -14.69 10.50 7.03
CA SER A 22 -15.94 9.87 7.50
C SER A 22 -16.35 8.63 6.70
N SER A 23 -15.63 8.29 5.61
CA SER A 23 -15.86 7.03 4.91
C SER A 23 -15.20 5.91 5.72
N PRO A 24 -15.96 4.94 6.26
CA PRO A 24 -15.36 3.76 6.86
C PRO A 24 -14.71 2.99 5.71
N THR A 25 -13.43 3.20 5.51
CA THR A 25 -12.65 2.43 4.56
C THR A 25 -12.73 0.96 5.01
N ILE A 26 -12.51 0.02 4.08
CA ILE A 26 -12.38 -1.41 4.42
C ILE A 26 -11.41 -1.62 5.63
N SER A 27 -10.46 -0.69 5.81
CA SER A 27 -9.52 -0.60 6.92
C SER A 27 -10.15 -0.54 8.32
N ASP A 28 -11.33 0.07 8.49
CA ASP A 28 -11.89 0.27 9.85
C ASP A 28 -12.53 -0.99 10.44
N LYS A 29 -12.82 -1.99 9.59
CA LYS A 29 -13.52 -3.22 10.01
C LYS A 29 -12.65 -4.47 9.94
N VAL A 30 -11.58 -4.44 9.16
CA VAL A 30 -10.68 -5.57 8.96
C VAL A 30 -9.31 -5.23 9.54
N PRO A 31 -8.79 -6.01 10.50
CA PRO A 31 -7.45 -5.78 11.03
C PRO A 31 -6.40 -5.73 9.90
N ILE A 32 -5.51 -4.73 9.93
CA ILE A 32 -4.46 -4.51 8.91
C ILE A 32 -3.66 -5.79 8.64
N LYS A 33 -3.37 -6.57 9.69
CA LYS A 33 -2.66 -7.86 9.58
C LYS A 33 -3.33 -8.91 8.69
N ARG A 34 -4.59 -8.71 8.29
CA ARG A 34 -5.33 -9.60 7.38
C ARG A 34 -5.41 -9.05 5.96
N LEU A 35 -4.84 -7.89 5.70
CA LEU A 35 -4.91 -7.21 4.41
C LEU A 35 -3.61 -7.42 3.64
N VAL A 36 -3.74 -7.45 2.31
CA VAL A 36 -2.61 -7.47 1.38
C VAL A 36 -2.87 -6.43 0.29
N LEU A 37 -1.88 -5.54 0.07
CA LEU A 37 -1.85 -4.68 -1.10
C LEU A 37 -1.21 -5.45 -2.25
N ARG A 38 -1.87 -5.53 -3.41
CA ARG A 38 -1.34 -6.23 -4.59
C ARG A 38 -1.11 -5.26 -5.73
N ASN A 39 0.11 -5.28 -6.27
CA ASN A 39 0.44 -4.72 -7.58
C ASN A 39 0.09 -5.75 -8.66
N LEU A 40 -1.07 -5.59 -9.28
CA LEU A 40 -1.59 -6.53 -10.29
C LEU A 40 -0.79 -6.50 -11.60
N THR A 41 -0.09 -5.40 -11.87
CA THR A 41 0.72 -5.19 -13.07
C THR A 41 2.06 -5.91 -12.96
N ALA A 42 2.79 -5.67 -11.87
CA ALA A 42 4.12 -6.27 -11.65
C ALA A 42 4.07 -7.65 -10.98
N LYS A 43 2.90 -8.05 -10.46
CA LYS A 43 2.73 -9.25 -9.62
C LYS A 43 3.56 -9.17 -8.33
N GLU A 44 3.50 -8.03 -7.67
CA GLU A 44 4.11 -7.84 -6.36
C GLU A 44 3.02 -7.69 -5.30
N TYR A 45 3.32 -8.01 -4.05
CA TYR A 45 2.39 -7.80 -2.96
C TYR A 45 3.08 -7.37 -1.66
N VAL A 46 2.35 -6.64 -0.83
CA VAL A 46 2.77 -6.18 0.50
C VAL A 46 1.79 -6.69 1.53
N ARG A 47 2.31 -7.43 2.52
CA ARG A 47 1.52 -8.02 3.60
C ARG A 47 1.30 -7.00 4.70
N GLY A 48 0.04 -6.73 5.04
CA GLY A 48 -0.31 -5.91 6.18
C GLY A 48 0.08 -6.54 7.51
N ALA A 49 0.34 -7.85 7.55
CA ALA A 49 0.92 -8.52 8.72
C ALA A 49 2.32 -7.99 9.06
N GLU A 50 3.16 -7.75 8.05
CA GLU A 50 4.51 -7.19 8.23
C GLU A 50 4.43 -5.74 8.70
N LEU A 51 3.57 -4.91 8.08
CA LEU A 51 3.31 -3.55 8.54
C LEU A 51 2.83 -3.51 10.00
N ALA A 52 1.89 -4.37 10.36
CA ALA A 52 1.37 -4.44 11.73
C ALA A 52 2.44 -4.89 12.73
N GLN A 53 3.37 -5.76 12.31
CA GLN A 53 4.50 -6.18 13.12
C GLN A 53 5.49 -5.02 13.33
N ASP A 54 5.81 -4.28 12.27
CA ASP A 54 6.66 -3.09 12.33
C ASP A 54 6.07 -1.98 13.21
N GLN A 55 4.76 -1.74 13.13
CA GLN A 55 4.04 -0.82 14.00
C GLN A 55 4.17 -1.18 15.48
N VAL A 56 4.20 -2.48 15.81
CA VAL A 56 4.40 -2.95 17.19
C VAL A 56 5.86 -2.81 17.63
N CYS A 57 6.81 -3.08 16.73
CA CYS A 57 8.24 -2.98 17.01
C CYS A 57 8.75 -1.53 17.09
N MET A 58 8.14 -0.62 16.33
CA MET A 58 8.55 0.78 16.20
C MET A 58 7.33 1.73 16.35
N PRO A 59 6.68 1.78 17.52
CA PRO A 59 5.44 2.54 17.71
C PRO A 59 5.61 4.05 17.52
N ASP A 60 6.82 4.58 17.74
CA ASP A 60 7.14 5.99 17.54
C ASP A 60 7.37 6.35 16.05
N MET A 61 7.54 5.35 15.19
CA MET A 61 7.84 5.52 13.76
C MET A 61 6.58 5.48 12.89
N TRP A 62 5.56 4.75 13.29
CA TRP A 62 4.39 4.50 12.46
C TRP A 62 3.15 5.15 13.04
N PRO A 63 2.49 6.08 12.33
CA PRO A 63 1.20 6.58 12.76
C PRO A 63 0.20 5.43 12.86
N ALA A 64 -0.50 5.31 13.99
CA ALA A 64 -1.42 4.19 14.27
C ALA A 64 -2.59 4.04 13.27
N TYR A 65 -2.82 5.03 12.41
CA TYR A 65 -3.85 5.03 11.39
C TYR A 65 -3.36 4.60 9.99
N TRP A 66 -2.07 4.35 9.80
CA TRP A 66 -1.56 3.85 8.52
C TRP A 66 -1.97 2.41 8.29
N ASN A 67 -2.50 2.14 7.09
CA ASN A 67 -2.75 0.81 6.57
C ASN A 67 -1.85 0.57 5.34
N VAL A 68 -2.03 -0.57 4.66
CA VAL A 68 -1.21 -0.94 3.49
C VAL A 68 -1.40 0.00 2.30
N GLY A 69 -2.51 0.76 2.23
CA GLY A 69 -2.78 1.72 1.17
C GLY A 69 -1.92 2.98 1.26
N GLU A 70 -1.57 3.42 2.48
CA GLU A 70 -0.72 4.58 2.73
C GLU A 70 0.74 4.35 2.32
N LEU A 71 1.10 3.10 1.99
CA LEU A 71 2.40 2.76 1.42
C LEU A 71 2.48 3.05 -0.09
N LEU A 72 1.35 3.19 -0.79
CA LEU A 72 1.33 3.43 -2.25
C LEU A 72 2.12 4.68 -2.70
N PRO A 73 1.97 5.86 -2.05
CA PRO A 73 2.65 7.08 -2.47
C PRO A 73 4.18 6.96 -2.57
N LEU A 74 4.78 6.03 -1.83
CA LEU A 74 6.22 5.75 -1.84
C LEU A 74 6.71 5.28 -3.21
N ARG A 75 5.83 4.65 -4.01
CA ARG A 75 6.23 4.01 -5.28
C ARG A 75 5.39 4.41 -6.48
N VAL A 76 4.21 5.04 -6.32
CA VAL A 76 3.35 5.42 -7.46
C VAL A 76 3.61 6.81 -8.02
N CYS A 77 4.29 7.67 -7.26
CA CYS A 77 4.56 9.05 -7.65
C CYS A 77 5.49 9.09 -8.87
N TRP A 78 5.17 9.96 -9.82
CA TRP A 78 5.99 10.18 -11.01
C TRP A 78 6.07 11.67 -11.34
N SER A 79 7.29 12.16 -11.52
CA SER A 79 7.64 13.48 -12.00
C SER A 79 9.01 13.42 -12.70
N SER A 80 9.17 14.19 -13.77
CA SER A 80 10.48 14.39 -14.39
C SER A 80 11.40 15.26 -13.52
N ASP A 81 10.79 16.17 -12.75
CA ASP A 81 11.41 17.02 -11.75
C ASP A 81 11.53 16.25 -10.42
N ASP A 82 12.73 16.25 -9.83
CA ASP A 82 13.03 15.54 -8.59
C ASP A 82 12.67 16.35 -7.34
N SER A 83 12.24 17.60 -7.48
CA SER A 83 11.77 18.43 -6.37
C SER A 83 10.49 17.86 -5.75
N ALA A 84 10.62 17.22 -4.59
CA ALA A 84 9.52 16.65 -3.81
C ALA A 84 9.21 17.41 -2.51
N GLY A 85 9.99 18.43 -2.18
CA GLY A 85 9.90 19.14 -0.89
C GLY A 85 10.25 18.27 0.32
N LEU A 86 11.07 17.23 0.11
CA LEU A 86 11.54 16.34 1.16
C LEU A 86 12.89 16.81 1.74
N PRO A 87 13.22 16.41 2.99
CA PRO A 87 14.52 16.71 3.61
C PRO A 87 15.69 16.17 2.79
N GLU A 88 16.86 16.81 2.88
CA GLU A 88 18.08 16.38 2.16
C GLU A 88 18.57 14.99 2.62
N GLU A 89 18.21 14.58 3.84
CA GLU A 89 18.52 13.29 4.43
C GLU A 89 17.70 12.13 3.82
N TYR A 90 16.65 12.43 3.05
CA TYR A 90 15.90 11.41 2.33
C TYR A 90 16.64 11.01 1.06
N GLU A 91 17.28 9.84 1.08
CA GLU A 91 18.04 9.31 -0.06
C GLU A 91 17.18 8.56 -1.10
N GLY A 92 15.87 8.41 -0.85
CA GLY A 92 14.95 7.71 -1.74
C GLY A 92 14.52 8.55 -2.96
N ASN A 93 14.00 7.89 -3.99
CA ASN A 93 13.49 8.54 -5.20
C ASN A 93 11.97 8.39 -5.32
N ILE A 94 11.23 9.21 -4.56
CA ILE A 94 9.76 9.18 -4.58
C ILE A 94 9.18 9.70 -5.90
N THR A 95 9.90 10.55 -6.63
CA THR A 95 9.42 11.19 -7.87
C THR A 95 9.58 10.30 -9.10
N ARG A 96 10.28 9.16 -9.02
CA ARG A 96 10.37 8.19 -10.12
C ARG A 96 10.00 6.80 -9.64
N GLY A 97 8.86 6.72 -8.99
CA GLY A 97 8.36 5.50 -8.40
C GLY A 97 8.14 4.39 -9.43
N PRO A 98 8.58 3.14 -9.13
CA PRO A 98 8.49 2.00 -10.05
C PRO A 98 7.06 1.54 -10.30
N TRP A 99 6.09 2.03 -9.53
CA TRP A 99 4.68 1.66 -9.57
C TRP A 99 3.81 2.70 -10.27
N ALA A 100 4.42 3.72 -10.87
CA ALA A 100 3.71 4.74 -11.62
C ALA A 100 2.86 4.13 -12.75
N GLY A 101 1.55 4.38 -12.72
CA GLY A 101 0.59 3.88 -13.71
C GLY A 101 0.22 2.39 -13.57
N HIS A 102 0.65 1.71 -12.51
CA HIS A 102 0.28 0.32 -12.25
C HIS A 102 -1.15 0.19 -11.71
N ARG A 103 -1.67 -1.05 -11.68
CA ARG A 103 -3.00 -1.38 -11.17
C ARG A 103 -2.89 -2.06 -9.81
N PHE A 104 -3.70 -1.61 -8.86
CA PHE A 104 -3.67 -2.08 -7.47
C PHE A 104 -5.05 -2.52 -6.98
N ASP A 105 -5.05 -3.44 -6.02
CA ASP A 105 -6.17 -3.66 -5.12
C ASP A 105 -5.67 -4.01 -3.71
N ILE A 106 -6.55 -3.87 -2.72
CA ILE A 106 -6.33 -4.33 -1.35
C ILE A 106 -7.36 -5.42 -1.09
N VAL A 107 -6.88 -6.60 -0.70
CA VAL A 107 -7.71 -7.79 -0.47
C VAL A 107 -7.38 -8.44 0.85
N LEU A 108 -8.14 -9.46 1.25
CA LEU A 108 -7.76 -10.30 2.37
C LEU A 108 -6.54 -11.16 1.98
N GLU A 109 -5.71 -11.51 2.96
CA GLU A 109 -4.55 -12.38 2.75
C GLU A 109 -4.95 -13.75 2.18
N GLU A 110 -6.12 -14.27 2.55
CA GLU A 110 -6.69 -15.51 2.00
C GLU A 110 -7.07 -15.41 0.51
N ASP A 111 -7.17 -14.20 -0.06
CA ASP A 111 -7.41 -13.95 -1.48
C ASP A 111 -6.11 -13.77 -2.27
N LEU A 112 -4.93 -13.88 -1.63
CA LEU A 112 -3.66 -13.92 -2.33
C LEU A 112 -3.63 -15.18 -3.21
N PRO A 113 -3.21 -15.09 -4.49
CA PRO A 113 -3.24 -16.25 -5.35
C PRO A 113 -2.26 -17.31 -4.83
N CYS A 114 -2.78 -18.46 -4.40
CA CYS A 114 -1.99 -19.59 -3.94
C CYS A 114 -2.20 -20.85 -4.81
N ASP A 115 -1.23 -21.75 -4.78
CA ASP A 115 -1.35 -23.10 -5.34
C ASP A 115 -2.20 -24.01 -4.43
N GLY A 116 -2.36 -25.28 -4.83
CA GLY A 116 -3.13 -26.27 -4.06
C GLY A 116 -2.51 -26.64 -2.71
N GLU A 117 -1.25 -26.24 -2.46
CA GLU A 117 -0.50 -26.52 -1.23
C GLU A 117 -0.50 -25.29 -0.29
N GLY A 118 -1.11 -24.18 -0.71
CA GLY A 118 -1.22 -22.94 0.06
C GLY A 118 -0.04 -22.00 -0.11
N SER A 119 0.92 -22.31 -0.98
CA SER A 119 2.03 -21.42 -1.31
C SER A 119 1.58 -20.37 -2.31
N VAL A 120 2.05 -19.14 -2.18
CA VAL A 120 1.74 -18.07 -3.15
C VAL A 120 2.20 -18.49 -4.54
N LEU A 121 1.34 -18.28 -5.54
CA LEU A 121 1.55 -18.74 -6.91
C LEU A 121 2.91 -18.26 -7.45
N PRO A 122 3.63 -19.13 -8.19
CA PRO A 122 4.87 -18.73 -8.86
C PRO A 122 4.67 -17.48 -9.73
N GLY A 123 5.55 -16.49 -9.54
CA GLY A 123 5.50 -15.22 -10.25
C GLY A 123 4.86 -14.07 -9.48
N TRP A 124 4.35 -14.31 -8.26
CA TRP A 124 4.11 -13.23 -7.29
C TRP A 124 5.31 -13.05 -6.37
N THR A 125 5.69 -11.81 -6.11
CA THR A 125 6.83 -11.45 -5.26
C THR A 125 6.36 -10.69 -4.03
N ASP A 126 6.76 -11.17 -2.85
CA ASP A 126 6.62 -10.40 -1.61
C ASP A 126 7.64 -9.27 -1.61
N VAL A 127 7.17 -8.02 -1.55
CA VAL A 127 8.01 -6.82 -1.49
C VAL A 127 7.73 -6.03 -0.21
N SER A 128 7.21 -6.69 0.82
CA SER A 128 6.86 -6.06 2.09
C SER A 128 8.07 -5.33 2.70
N ASP A 129 9.20 -6.02 2.84
CA ASP A 129 10.42 -5.45 3.44
C ASP A 129 10.89 -4.21 2.66
N ASP A 130 11.01 -4.31 1.33
CA ASP A 130 11.48 -3.17 0.53
C ASP A 130 10.57 -1.94 0.66
N VAL A 131 9.26 -2.15 0.73
CA VAL A 131 8.28 -1.04 0.85
C VAL A 131 8.25 -0.46 2.25
N LEU A 132 8.40 -1.31 3.28
CA LEU A 132 8.50 -0.86 4.66
C LEU A 132 9.80 -0.11 4.90
N ASP A 133 10.91 -0.54 4.30
CA ASP A 133 12.18 0.19 4.31
C ASP A 133 12.05 1.57 3.66
N ASP A 134 11.37 1.68 2.50
CA ASP A 134 11.09 2.97 1.86
C ASP A 134 10.32 3.92 2.80
N ALA A 135 9.33 3.37 3.52
CA ALA A 135 8.52 4.12 4.48
C ALA A 135 9.32 4.55 5.70
N CYS A 136 10.11 3.65 6.27
CA CYS A 136 11.01 3.90 7.40
C CYS A 136 12.04 4.98 7.07
N ASN A 137 12.63 4.92 5.86
CA ASN A 137 13.58 5.91 5.37
C ASN A 137 12.92 7.29 5.23
N LEU A 138 11.72 7.35 4.63
CA LEU A 138 10.97 8.61 4.51
C LEU A 138 10.63 9.20 5.88
N PHE A 139 10.10 8.37 6.79
CA PHE A 139 9.69 8.83 8.11
C PHE A 139 10.88 9.31 8.94
N SER A 140 11.99 8.56 8.92
CA SER A 140 13.20 8.92 9.65
C SER A 140 13.82 10.23 9.17
N ALA A 141 13.75 10.51 7.86
CA ALA A 141 14.19 11.79 7.30
C ALA A 141 13.28 12.95 7.72
N LEU A 142 11.95 12.75 7.76
CA LEU A 142 10.98 13.78 8.14
C LEU A 142 10.99 14.09 9.64
N TYR A 143 11.28 13.08 10.47
CA TYR A 143 11.25 13.18 11.93
C TYR A 143 12.57 12.64 12.51
N PRO A 144 13.70 13.34 12.28
CA PRO A 144 14.97 12.92 12.82
C PRO A 144 14.89 12.92 14.36
N LYS A 145 15.38 11.85 14.98
CA LYS A 145 15.45 11.76 16.45
C LYS A 145 16.39 12.86 16.94
N SER A 146 15.86 13.76 17.77
CA SER A 146 16.57 14.88 18.42
C SER A 146 17.64 14.40 19.39
#